data_AF-A0A7V5C0H6-F1
#
_entry.id   AF-A0A7V5C0H6-F1
#
_cell.length_a   1.000
_cell.length_b   1.000
_cell.length_c   1.000
_cell.angle_alpha   90.00
_cell.angle_beta   90.00
_cell.angle_gamma   90.00
#
_symmetry.space_group_name_H-M   'P 1'
#
loop_
_entity.id
_entity.type
_entity.pdbx_description
1 polymer ?
#
loop_
_entity_poly.entity_id
_entity_poly.type
_entity_poly.pdbx_seq_one_letter_code
_entity_poly.pdbx_strand_id
1 'polypeptide(L)'
;MTDRTKLLAGIALVVVGLVTAGVAAFVVHAAEAPPFDDLGRELYPWAPRLWQVAVAAKLVSLGGILLAMGGLALAVVYERPLTWARAAVGAFLFVGLFIIFFGIVPNEFLNIAQSVWEWTPTKVFVTIPPWLVLGNEVSISYAALKDMISGGYSATVLVVGAVAMVKWQERDKDAGTKPTPVSDYGRPVRVEG
;
A
#
# COMPACT_ATOMS: atom_id res chain seq x y z
N MET A 1 4.68 -8.70 -24.64
CA MET A 1 5.11 -9.82 -23.76
C MET A 1 4.07 -10.93 -23.89
N THR A 2 4.47 -12.19 -24.07
CA THR A 2 3.49 -13.29 -24.23
C THR A 2 2.77 -13.60 -22.92
N ASP A 3 1.60 -14.20 -23.01
CA ASP A 3 0.80 -14.66 -21.87
C ASP A 3 1.57 -15.61 -20.94
N ARG A 4 2.39 -16.48 -21.51
CA ARG A 4 3.26 -17.38 -20.75
C ARG A 4 4.35 -16.61 -20.01
N THR A 5 4.96 -15.62 -20.66
CA THR A 5 5.99 -14.80 -20.04
C THR A 5 5.41 -13.98 -18.88
N LYS A 6 4.23 -13.37 -19.04
CA LYS A 6 3.55 -12.61 -17.96
C LYS A 6 3.22 -13.50 -16.76
N LEU A 7 2.75 -14.72 -17.02
CA LEU A 7 2.47 -15.70 -15.97
C LEU A 7 3.74 -16.04 -15.18
N LEU A 8 4.82 -16.41 -15.87
CA LEU A 8 6.09 -16.77 -15.24
C LEU A 8 6.70 -15.58 -14.47
N ALA A 9 6.67 -14.39 -15.06
CA ALA A 9 7.14 -13.18 -14.39
C ALA A 9 6.31 -12.86 -13.15
N GLY A 10 4.97 -12.96 -13.24
CA GLY A 10 4.09 -12.74 -12.10
C GLY A 10 4.33 -13.75 -10.98
N ILE A 11 4.49 -15.04 -11.29
CA ILE A 11 4.85 -16.07 -10.30
C ILE A 11 6.22 -15.77 -9.66
N ALA A 12 7.21 -15.40 -10.45
CA ALA A 12 8.53 -15.05 -9.92
C ALA A 12 8.45 -13.86 -8.95
N LEU A 13 7.67 -12.82 -9.30
CA LEU A 13 7.44 -11.67 -8.42
C LEU A 13 6.70 -12.06 -7.13
N VAL A 14 5.72 -12.97 -7.20
CA VAL A 14 5.05 -13.52 -6.01
C VAL A 14 6.07 -14.21 -5.10
N VAL A 15 6.89 -15.11 -5.64
CA VAL A 15 7.87 -15.85 -4.85
C VAL A 15 8.90 -14.89 -4.22
N VAL A 16 9.48 -13.99 -5.02
CA VAL A 16 10.46 -13.02 -4.52
C VAL A 16 9.83 -12.10 -3.47
N GLY A 17 8.61 -11.63 -3.71
CA GLY A 17 7.88 -10.78 -2.77
C GLY A 17 7.61 -11.47 -1.44
N LEU A 18 7.13 -12.70 -1.46
CA LEU A 18 6.86 -13.48 -0.24
C LEU A 18 8.13 -13.83 0.54
N VAL A 19 9.21 -14.22 -0.16
CA VAL A 19 10.51 -14.46 0.50
C VAL A 19 11.04 -13.19 1.13
N THR A 20 10.97 -12.06 0.42
CA THR A 20 11.39 -10.75 0.93
C THR A 20 10.57 -10.37 2.17
N ALA A 21 9.25 -10.53 2.10
CA ALA A 21 8.35 -10.24 3.22
C ALA A 21 8.64 -11.12 4.44
N GLY A 22 8.85 -12.42 4.23
CA GLY A 22 9.15 -13.37 5.30
C GLY A 22 10.49 -13.11 5.97
N VAL A 23 11.56 -12.90 5.20
CA VAL A 23 12.89 -12.58 5.73
C VAL A 23 12.86 -11.27 6.52
N ALA A 24 12.21 -10.24 5.97
CA ALA A 24 12.11 -8.96 6.64
C ALA A 24 11.24 -9.04 7.92
N ALA A 25 10.13 -9.78 7.89
CA ALA A 25 9.30 -10.01 9.08
C ALA A 25 10.07 -10.74 10.19
N PHE A 26 10.93 -11.70 9.82
CA PHE A 26 11.84 -12.35 10.75
C PHE A 26 12.83 -11.36 11.39
N VAL A 27 13.39 -10.44 10.59
CA VAL A 27 14.27 -9.37 11.12
C VAL A 27 13.51 -8.44 12.08
N VAL A 28 12.25 -8.08 11.77
CA VAL A 28 11.40 -7.29 12.68
C VAL A 28 11.23 -8.02 14.01
N HIS A 29 10.90 -9.32 13.98
CA HIS A 29 10.74 -10.12 15.18
C HIS A 29 12.01 -10.15 16.04
N ALA A 30 13.18 -10.34 15.42
CA ALA A 30 14.45 -10.32 16.14
C ALA A 30 14.82 -8.93 16.69
N ALA A 31 14.51 -7.85 15.97
CA ALA A 31 14.83 -6.48 16.36
C ALA A 31 13.90 -5.94 17.47
N GLU A 32 12.63 -6.33 17.47
CA GLU A 32 11.62 -5.91 18.46
C GLU A 32 11.49 -6.89 19.65
N ALA A 33 12.33 -7.93 19.70
CA ALA A 33 12.33 -8.91 20.78
C ALA A 33 12.49 -8.22 22.16
N PRO A 34 11.62 -8.52 23.14
CA PRO A 34 11.63 -7.85 24.44
C PRO A 34 12.95 -7.98 25.19
N PRO A 35 13.22 -7.08 26.16
CA PRO A 35 14.45 -7.15 26.93
C PRO A 35 14.62 -8.40 27.81
N PHE A 36 13.52 -9.09 28.10
CA PHE A 36 13.47 -10.32 28.91
C PHE A 36 13.40 -11.60 28.05
N ASP A 37 13.53 -11.47 26.73
CA ASP A 37 13.62 -12.61 25.82
C ASP A 37 15.06 -13.14 25.75
N ASP A 38 15.44 -13.89 26.78
CA ASP A 38 16.79 -14.46 26.90
C ASP A 38 17.08 -15.47 25.78
N LEU A 39 16.10 -16.29 25.41
CA LEU A 39 16.24 -17.26 24.32
C LEU A 39 16.48 -16.57 22.97
N GLY A 40 15.70 -15.55 22.62
CA GLY A 40 15.90 -14.82 21.37
C GLY A 40 17.22 -14.02 21.34
N ARG A 41 17.74 -13.61 22.51
CA ARG A 41 19.07 -12.98 22.62
C ARG A 41 20.19 -13.98 22.37
N GLU A 42 20.04 -15.20 22.87
CA GLU A 42 21.00 -16.27 22.66
C GLU A 42 20.99 -16.76 21.21
N LEU A 43 19.81 -16.93 20.60
CA LEU A 43 19.66 -17.41 19.23
C LEU A 43 20.05 -16.35 18.18
N TYR A 44 19.85 -15.05 18.47
CA TYR A 44 20.06 -13.97 17.51
C TYR A 44 20.91 -12.82 18.07
N PRO A 45 22.15 -13.07 18.53
CA PRO A 45 23.02 -12.04 19.10
C PRO A 45 23.46 -10.99 18.07
N TRP A 46 23.39 -11.34 16.78
CA TRP A 46 23.73 -10.47 15.67
C TRP A 46 22.65 -9.43 15.35
N ALA A 47 21.41 -9.60 15.84
CA ALA A 47 20.29 -8.77 15.45
C ALA A 47 20.32 -7.42 16.21
N PRO A 48 20.47 -6.28 15.49
CA PRO A 48 20.48 -4.98 16.15
C PRO A 48 19.08 -4.62 16.67
N ARG A 49 18.95 -4.46 17.98
CA ARG A 49 17.69 -4.14 18.69
C ARG A 49 17.42 -2.64 18.72
N LEU A 50 17.32 -2.06 17.52
CA LEU A 50 17.09 -0.65 17.30
C LEU A 50 15.76 -0.47 16.59
N TRP A 51 14.95 0.50 17.03
CA TRP A 51 13.65 0.77 16.41
C TRP A 51 13.79 1.15 14.93
N GLN A 52 14.88 1.80 14.54
CA GLN A 52 15.15 2.17 13.14
C GLN A 52 15.27 0.93 12.25
N VAL A 53 15.91 -0.14 12.77
CA VAL A 53 16.06 -1.40 12.05
C VAL A 53 14.71 -2.09 11.92
N ALA A 54 13.92 -2.12 13.00
CA ALA A 54 12.57 -2.66 12.96
C ALA A 54 11.69 -1.92 11.94
N VAL A 55 11.73 -0.59 11.91
CA VAL A 55 10.98 0.22 10.93
C VAL A 55 11.46 -0.05 9.51
N ALA A 56 12.77 -0.08 9.27
CA ALA A 56 13.31 -0.40 7.95
C ALA A 56 12.89 -1.80 7.48
N ALA A 57 12.95 -2.80 8.36
CA ALA A 57 12.52 -4.16 8.06
C ALA A 57 11.00 -4.25 7.83
N LYS A 58 10.17 -3.51 8.59
CA LYS A 58 8.72 -3.39 8.32
C LYS A 58 8.46 -2.81 6.93
N LEU A 59 9.19 -1.78 6.51
CA LEU A 59 9.07 -1.19 5.17
C LEU A 59 9.49 -2.17 4.07
N VAL A 60 10.59 -2.92 4.27
CA VAL A 60 10.99 -3.97 3.33
C VAL A 60 9.95 -5.09 3.27
N SER A 61 9.37 -5.47 4.41
CA SER A 61 8.32 -6.48 4.48
C SER A 61 7.07 -6.05 3.71
N LEU A 62 6.62 -4.81 3.94
CA LEU A 62 5.53 -4.19 3.20
C LEU A 62 5.82 -4.16 1.69
N GLY A 63 7.03 -3.78 1.29
CA GLY A 63 7.48 -3.81 -0.10
C GLY A 63 7.40 -5.20 -0.71
N GLY A 64 7.80 -6.24 0.03
CA GLY A 64 7.67 -7.64 -0.39
C GLY A 64 6.21 -8.06 -0.62
N ILE A 65 5.31 -7.68 0.28
CA ILE A 65 3.86 -7.94 0.12
C ILE A 65 3.29 -7.22 -1.10
N LEU A 66 3.61 -5.94 -1.30
CA LEU A 66 3.15 -5.17 -2.46
C LEU A 66 3.71 -5.75 -3.77
N LEU A 67 4.96 -6.22 -3.78
CA LEU A 67 5.56 -6.91 -4.91
C LEU A 67 4.82 -8.21 -5.23
N ALA A 68 4.48 -9.00 -4.21
CA ALA A 68 3.74 -10.24 -4.39
C ALA A 68 2.33 -9.99 -4.92
N MET A 69 1.64 -8.96 -4.40
CA MET A 69 0.33 -8.54 -4.90
C MET A 69 0.41 -8.08 -6.37
N GLY A 70 1.42 -7.29 -6.72
CA GLY A 70 1.67 -6.88 -8.11
C GLY A 70 1.97 -8.07 -9.04
N GLY A 71 2.75 -9.04 -8.55
CA GLY A 71 3.03 -10.30 -9.25
C GLY A 71 1.74 -11.10 -9.51
N LEU A 72 0.86 -11.20 -8.52
CA LEU A 72 -0.43 -11.89 -8.67
C LEU A 72 -1.34 -11.16 -9.65
N ALA A 73 -1.38 -9.83 -9.58
CA ALA A 73 -2.12 -9.02 -10.56
C ALA A 73 -1.59 -9.26 -11.98
N LEU A 74 -0.28 -9.26 -12.18
CA LEU A 74 0.34 -9.51 -13.49
C LEU A 74 0.05 -10.92 -14.03
N ALA A 75 0.13 -11.92 -13.16
CA ALA A 75 -0.10 -13.32 -13.53
C ALA A 75 -1.56 -13.60 -13.92
N VAL A 76 -2.51 -13.05 -13.15
CA VAL A 76 -3.91 -13.52 -13.16
C VAL A 76 -4.91 -12.49 -13.67
N VAL A 77 -4.66 -11.19 -13.47
CA VAL A 77 -5.65 -10.12 -13.69
C VAL A 77 -5.32 -9.24 -14.89
N TYR A 78 -4.07 -8.82 -15.03
CA TYR A 78 -3.64 -7.80 -15.99
C TYR A 78 -3.67 -8.33 -17.43
N GLU A 79 -4.38 -7.60 -18.31
CA GLU A 79 -4.56 -7.94 -19.73
C GLU A 79 -5.04 -9.39 -19.96
N ARG A 80 -5.88 -9.91 -19.04
CA ARG A 80 -6.51 -11.22 -19.16
C ARG A 80 -8.02 -11.08 -19.35
N PRO A 81 -8.66 -12.01 -20.09
CA PRO A 81 -10.13 -12.07 -20.14
C PRO A 81 -10.72 -12.14 -18.73
N LEU A 82 -11.67 -11.25 -18.43
CA LEU A 82 -12.26 -11.14 -17.11
C LEU A 82 -13.28 -12.27 -16.90
N THR A 83 -12.90 -13.26 -16.09
CA THR A 83 -13.81 -14.30 -15.59
C THR A 83 -14.19 -14.00 -14.14
N TRP A 84 -15.28 -14.61 -13.64
CA TRP A 84 -15.67 -14.49 -12.23
C TRP A 84 -14.53 -14.77 -11.25
N ALA A 85 -13.74 -15.82 -11.51
CA ALA A 85 -12.59 -16.16 -10.66
C ALA A 85 -11.50 -15.07 -10.68
N ARG A 86 -11.16 -14.53 -11.86
CA ARG A 86 -10.15 -13.46 -11.97
C ARG A 86 -10.64 -12.14 -11.38
N ALA A 87 -11.93 -11.84 -11.53
CA ALA A 87 -12.56 -10.69 -10.89
C ALA A 87 -12.52 -10.80 -9.36
N ALA A 88 -12.77 -12.00 -8.80
CA ALA A 88 -12.64 -12.24 -7.36
C ALA A 88 -11.19 -12.02 -6.87
N VAL A 89 -10.18 -12.50 -7.62
CA VAL A 89 -8.76 -12.23 -7.29
C VAL A 89 -8.45 -10.73 -7.37
N GLY A 90 -8.94 -10.03 -8.40
CA GLY A 90 -8.79 -8.57 -8.52
C GLY A 90 -9.41 -7.82 -7.34
N ALA A 91 -10.62 -8.22 -6.91
CA ALA A 91 -11.29 -7.64 -5.75
C ALA A 91 -10.52 -7.92 -4.45
N PHE A 92 -10.03 -9.15 -4.26
CA PHE A 92 -9.19 -9.51 -3.12
C PHE A 92 -7.92 -8.65 -3.04
N LEU A 93 -7.22 -8.49 -4.16
CA LEU A 93 -6.03 -7.64 -4.24
C LEU A 93 -6.35 -6.17 -3.94
N PHE A 94 -7.45 -5.67 -4.48
CA PHE A 94 -7.90 -4.30 -4.25
C PHE A 94 -8.24 -4.05 -2.77
N VAL A 95 -9.04 -4.92 -2.16
CA VAL A 95 -9.40 -4.82 -0.73
C VAL A 95 -8.15 -4.94 0.15
N GLY A 96 -7.27 -5.91 -0.14
CA GLY A 96 -6.00 -6.06 0.57
C GLY A 96 -5.13 -4.80 0.50
N LEU A 97 -5.08 -4.14 -0.65
CA LEU A 97 -4.32 -2.91 -0.84
C LEU A 97 -4.92 -1.75 -0.01
N PHE A 98 -6.24 -1.67 0.05
CA PHE A 98 -6.93 -0.67 0.89
C PHE A 98 -6.76 -0.94 2.38
N ILE A 99 -6.74 -2.19 2.82
CA ILE A 99 -6.39 -2.54 4.20
C ILE A 99 -4.96 -2.09 4.53
N ILE A 100 -4.03 -2.28 3.61
CA ILE A 100 -2.65 -1.80 3.77
C ILE A 100 -2.63 -0.28 3.91
N PHE A 101 -3.24 0.45 2.99
CA PHE A 101 -3.15 1.90 2.99
C PHE A 101 -3.96 2.56 4.11
N PHE A 102 -5.15 2.08 4.45
CA PHE A 102 -6.00 2.74 5.46
C PHE A 102 -5.91 2.11 6.85
N GLY A 103 -5.45 0.86 6.95
CA GLY A 103 -5.26 0.19 8.22
C GLY A 103 -3.80 0.18 8.63
N ILE A 104 -2.96 -0.52 7.88
CA ILE A 104 -1.60 -0.87 8.32
C ILE A 104 -0.66 0.35 8.35
N VAL A 105 -0.53 1.07 7.24
CA VAL A 105 0.38 2.22 7.12
C VAL A 105 0.11 3.31 8.16
N PRO A 106 -1.13 3.81 8.34
CA PRO A 106 -1.40 4.85 9.34
C PRO A 106 -1.24 4.31 10.76
N ASN A 107 -1.62 3.06 11.04
CA ASN A 107 -1.42 2.44 12.35
C ASN A 107 0.06 2.37 12.73
N GLU A 108 0.94 1.91 11.82
CA GLU A 108 2.38 1.85 12.10
C GLU A 108 2.99 3.25 12.29
N PHE A 109 2.59 4.24 11.49
CA PHE A 109 3.01 5.61 11.70
C PHE A 109 2.61 6.14 13.08
N LEU A 110 1.35 5.93 13.49
CA LEU A 110 0.85 6.36 14.79
C LEU A 110 1.58 5.65 15.93
N ASN A 111 1.86 4.35 15.80
CA ASN A 111 2.62 3.59 16.78
C ASN A 111 4.02 4.18 16.97
N ILE A 112 4.76 4.46 15.90
CA ILE A 112 6.11 5.05 15.98
C ILE A 112 6.04 6.46 16.58
N ALA A 113 5.12 7.29 16.08
CA ALA A 113 4.96 8.67 16.55
C ALA A 113 4.67 8.73 18.05
N GLN A 114 3.88 7.80 18.58
CA GLN A 114 3.50 7.80 19.99
C GLN A 114 4.51 7.08 20.89
N SER A 115 5.02 5.92 20.48
CA SER A 115 5.86 5.08 21.33
C SER A 115 7.35 5.41 21.26
N VAL A 116 7.85 5.84 20.10
CA VAL A 116 9.28 6.09 19.87
C VAL A 116 9.59 7.57 19.89
N TRP A 117 8.84 8.36 19.11
CA TRP A 117 9.09 9.80 19.04
C TRP A 117 8.37 10.59 20.12
N GLU A 118 7.42 9.95 20.81
CA GLU A 118 6.64 10.52 21.89
C GLU A 118 6.05 11.89 21.48
N TRP A 119 5.36 11.94 20.33
CA TRP A 119 4.65 13.11 19.83
C TRP A 119 3.41 13.37 20.70
N THR A 120 3.66 13.97 21.86
CA THR A 120 2.66 14.28 22.88
C THR A 120 2.06 15.68 22.68
N PRO A 121 0.89 15.97 23.29
CA PRO A 121 0.30 17.31 23.28
C PRO A 121 1.15 18.36 24.00
N THR A 122 2.03 17.93 24.91
CA THR A 122 2.89 18.82 25.72
C THR A 122 4.15 19.27 24.99
N LYS A 123 4.59 18.52 23.96
CA LYS A 123 5.76 18.91 23.16
C LYS A 123 5.32 19.88 22.07
N VAL A 124 5.85 21.10 22.10
CA VAL A 124 5.59 22.13 21.09
C VAL A 124 6.39 21.81 19.83
N PHE A 125 5.71 21.75 18.70
CA PHE A 125 6.33 21.63 17.37
C PHE A 125 6.71 23.01 16.83
N VAL A 126 5.77 23.95 16.80
CA VAL A 126 6.01 25.33 16.36
C VAL A 126 5.15 26.32 17.13
N THR A 127 5.73 27.47 17.48
CA THR A 127 5.00 28.61 18.05
C THR A 127 4.80 29.66 16.97
N ILE A 128 3.56 30.11 16.79
CA ILE A 128 3.22 31.10 15.78
C ILE A 128 3.51 32.50 16.34
N PRO A 129 4.29 33.35 15.63
CA PRO A 129 4.53 34.72 16.07
C PRO A 129 3.24 35.48 16.37
N PRO A 130 3.11 36.16 17.53
CA PRO A 130 1.85 36.77 17.95
C PRO A 130 1.23 37.75 16.94
N TRP A 131 2.06 38.46 16.17
CA TRP A 131 1.59 39.40 15.15
C TRP A 131 0.86 38.72 13.98
N LEU A 132 1.06 37.41 13.76
CA LEU A 132 0.32 36.60 12.78
C LEU A 132 -1.02 36.06 13.33
N VAL A 133 -1.22 36.12 14.65
CA VAL A 133 -2.39 35.55 15.34
C VAL A 133 -3.07 36.57 16.26
N LEU A 134 -3.12 37.84 15.82
CA LEU A 134 -3.84 38.93 16.50
C LEU A 134 -3.40 39.18 17.96
N GLY A 135 -2.11 38.96 18.25
CA GLY A 135 -1.54 39.12 19.58
C GLY A 135 -1.72 37.93 20.52
N ASN A 136 -2.29 36.82 20.05
CA ASN A 136 -2.49 35.62 20.86
C ASN A 136 -1.23 34.74 20.96
N GLU A 137 -1.15 33.93 22.01
CA GLU A 137 -0.16 32.86 22.13
C GLU A 137 -0.73 31.57 21.53
N VAL A 138 -0.37 31.29 20.28
CA VAL A 138 -0.80 30.07 19.58
C VAL A 138 0.43 29.20 19.29
N SER A 139 0.36 27.94 19.71
CA SER A 139 1.36 26.94 19.39
C SER A 139 0.71 25.67 18.85
N ILE A 140 1.43 24.97 17.99
CA ILE A 140 1.05 23.67 17.44
C ILE A 140 1.89 22.63 18.16
N SER A 141 1.23 21.64 18.76
CA SER A 141 1.91 20.52 19.42
C SER A 141 2.31 19.43 18.42
N TYR A 142 3.24 18.56 18.82
CA TYR A 142 3.57 17.37 18.03
C TYR A 142 2.39 16.40 17.90
N ALA A 143 1.48 16.36 18.88
CA ALA A 143 0.22 15.63 18.73
C ALA A 143 -0.65 16.20 17.60
N ALA A 144 -0.78 17.53 17.51
CA ALA A 144 -1.49 18.15 16.39
C ALA A 144 -0.80 17.86 15.05
N LEU A 145 0.54 17.90 14.98
CA LEU A 145 1.30 17.53 13.79
C LEU A 145 1.05 16.07 13.36
N LYS A 146 1.06 15.14 14.31
CA LYS A 146 0.74 13.72 14.10
C LYS A 146 -0.62 13.55 13.42
N ASP A 147 -1.63 14.20 13.99
CA ASP A 147 -3.01 14.06 13.53
C ASP A 147 -3.21 14.71 12.14
N MET A 148 -2.56 15.85 11.89
CA MET A 148 -2.51 16.48 10.57
C MET A 148 -1.88 15.56 9.51
N ILE A 149 -0.76 14.90 9.83
CA ILE A 149 -0.08 13.97 8.90
C ILE A 149 -0.99 12.77 8.62
N SER A 150 -1.55 12.14 9.66
CA SER A 150 -2.42 10.97 9.51
C SER A 150 -3.70 11.30 8.72
N GLY A 151 -4.33 12.44 9.02
CA GLY A 151 -5.51 12.92 8.30
C GLY A 151 -5.20 13.29 6.85
N GLY A 152 -4.12 14.04 6.62
CA GLY A 152 -3.67 14.43 5.28
C GLY A 152 -3.28 13.25 4.41
N TYR A 153 -2.61 12.25 4.98
CA TYR A 153 -2.31 10.99 4.31
C TYR A 153 -3.60 10.26 3.91
N SER A 154 -4.55 10.07 4.84
CA SER A 154 -5.80 9.37 4.57
C SER A 154 -6.63 10.05 3.47
N ALA A 155 -6.74 11.38 3.52
CA ALA A 155 -7.43 12.15 2.48
C ALA A 155 -6.74 12.00 1.12
N THR A 156 -5.41 12.06 1.09
CA THR A 156 -4.62 11.92 -0.14
C THR A 156 -4.79 10.54 -0.76
N VAL A 157 -4.64 9.47 0.04
CA VAL A 157 -4.83 8.09 -0.41
C VAL A 157 -6.24 7.87 -0.94
N LEU A 158 -7.26 8.46 -0.30
CA LEU A 158 -8.64 8.35 -0.77
C LEU A 158 -8.81 8.97 -2.17
N VAL A 159 -8.30 10.17 -2.38
CA VAL A 159 -8.35 10.85 -3.69
C VAL A 159 -7.56 10.07 -4.74
N VAL A 160 -6.34 9.67 -4.43
CA VAL A 160 -5.49 8.88 -5.35
C VAL A 160 -6.13 7.54 -5.68
N GLY A 161 -6.71 6.86 -4.68
CA GLY A 161 -7.45 5.61 -4.86
C GLY A 161 -8.66 5.77 -5.76
N ALA A 162 -9.45 6.83 -5.58
CA ALA A 162 -10.58 7.15 -6.45
C ALA A 162 -10.14 7.37 -7.91
N VAL A 163 -9.09 8.18 -8.12
CA VAL A 163 -8.52 8.42 -9.45
C VAL A 163 -8.00 7.12 -10.07
N ALA A 164 -7.30 6.28 -9.30
CA ALA A 164 -6.80 4.99 -9.77
C ALA A 164 -7.94 4.05 -10.19
N MET A 165 -9.05 4.03 -9.43
CA MET A 165 -10.24 3.25 -9.79
C MET A 165 -10.86 3.72 -11.10
N VAL A 166 -11.04 5.03 -11.29
CA VAL A 166 -11.59 5.60 -12.52
C VAL A 166 -10.71 5.22 -13.71
N LYS A 167 -9.39 5.47 -13.61
CA LYS A 167 -8.43 5.12 -14.66
C LYS A 167 -8.42 3.62 -14.97
N TRP A 168 -8.56 2.77 -13.96
CA TRP A 168 -8.64 1.32 -14.17
C TRP A 168 -9.90 0.90 -14.91
N GLN A 169 -11.05 1.50 -14.62
CA GLN A 169 -12.31 1.23 -15.33
C GLN A 169 -12.26 1.74 -16.79
N GLU A 170 -11.50 2.79 -17.05
CA GLU A 170 -11.41 3.41 -18.38
C GLU A 170 -10.34 2.81 -19.28
N ARG A 171 -9.43 1.99 -18.74
CA ARG A 171 -8.25 1.46 -19.45
C ARG A 171 -8.52 0.80 -20.80
N ASP A 172 -9.70 0.20 -20.96
CA ASP A 172 -10.09 -0.58 -22.15
C ASP A 172 -11.04 0.20 -23.07
N LYS A 173 -11.48 1.42 -22.68
CA LYS A 173 -12.42 2.25 -23.48
C LYS A 173 -11.74 2.84 -24.73
N ASP A 174 -10.44 3.07 -24.68
CA ASP A 174 -9.66 3.63 -25.78
C ASP A 174 -9.22 2.57 -26.82
N ALA A 175 -9.52 1.28 -26.59
CA ALA A 175 -9.13 0.18 -27.47
C ALA A 175 -9.98 0.02 -28.75
N GLY A 176 -10.88 0.98 -29.05
CA GLY A 176 -11.42 1.15 -30.40
C GLY A 176 -12.31 0.01 -30.90
N THR A 177 -13.06 -0.69 -30.03
CA THR A 177 -14.18 -1.52 -30.51
C THR A 177 -15.27 -0.61 -31.05
N LYS A 178 -15.19 -0.28 -32.35
CA LYS A 178 -16.34 0.24 -33.10
C LYS A 178 -17.48 -0.77 -32.90
N PRO A 179 -18.67 -0.34 -32.46
CA PRO A 179 -19.82 -1.22 -32.40
C PRO A 179 -19.98 -1.90 -33.76
N THR A 180 -20.06 -3.23 -33.79
CA THR A 180 -20.42 -3.92 -35.02
C THR A 180 -21.74 -3.34 -35.49
N PRO A 181 -21.86 -2.84 -36.74
CA PRO A 181 -23.14 -2.31 -37.22
C PRO A 181 -24.20 -3.40 -37.05
N VAL A 182 -25.17 -3.11 -36.20
CA VAL A 182 -26.36 -3.92 -36.00
C VAL A 182 -27.48 -3.27 -36.78
N SER A 183 -28.25 -4.07 -37.52
CA SER A 183 -29.45 -3.55 -38.18
C SER A 183 -30.47 -3.09 -37.14
N ASP A 184 -31.49 -2.35 -37.57
CA ASP A 184 -32.64 -1.95 -36.73
C ASP A 184 -33.37 -3.16 -36.09
N TYR A 185 -33.12 -4.36 -36.61
CA TYR A 185 -33.64 -5.64 -36.11
C TYR A 185 -32.63 -6.46 -35.29
N GLY A 186 -31.51 -5.86 -34.88
CA GLY A 186 -30.51 -6.47 -33.99
C GLY A 186 -29.63 -7.57 -34.62
N ARG A 187 -29.60 -7.68 -35.96
CA ARG A 187 -28.76 -8.67 -36.65
C ARG A 187 -27.42 -8.04 -37.05
N PRO A 188 -26.29 -8.79 -36.97
CA PRO A 188 -25.01 -8.29 -37.44
C PRO A 188 -25.06 -8.04 -38.94
N VAL A 189 -24.77 -6.81 -39.36
CA VAL A 189 -24.72 -6.43 -40.78
C VAL A 189 -23.41 -6.96 -41.37
N ARG A 190 -23.50 -7.69 -42.50
CA ARG A 190 -22.29 -8.09 -43.23
C ARG A 190 -21.66 -6.84 -43.83
N VAL A 191 -20.38 -6.62 -43.53
CA VAL A 191 -19.59 -5.58 -44.20
C VAL A 191 -19.22 -6.17 -45.56
N GLU A 192 -19.87 -5.73 -46.64
CA GLU A 192 -19.40 -5.98 -47.99
C GLU A 192 -18.14 -5.12 -48.23
N GLY A 193 -17.12 -5.74 -48.84
CA GLY A 193 -15.77 -5.20 -48.97
C GLY A 193 -15.65 -4.00 -49.90
#